data_AF-A0A7J6SFL6-F1
#
_entry.id   AF-A0A7J6SFL6-F1
#
_cell.length_a   1.000
_cell.length_b   1.000
_cell.length_c   1.000
_cell.angle_alpha   90.00
_cell.angle_beta   90.00
_cell.angle_gamma   90.00
#
_symmetry.space_group_name_H-M   'P 1'
#
loop_
_entity.id
_entity.type
_entity.pdbx_description
1 polymer ?
#
loop_
_entity_poly.entity_id
_entity_poly.type
_entity_poly.pdbx_seq_one_letter_code
_entity_poly.pdbx_strand_id
1 'polypeptide(L)'
;KYPNLNTNVHLVGVSSSALVVAILGERIVKSPESNVDLKGVMMYSDVVGPSDMYYGCFEMAKRRNLLPQAELDTILSDLRKCEEEVQKCNSKGPGKPPLPRILIAMPWKPARRRRFVLSRKLKSATPELASLRSSALHGVSMLFRVSPGQEYQHFAFQPGRADGFLNTQAVQKDLGVSKHWEPSNDQVFQAYNKYISYKGIYHTTQLLDSKLKVLVVNGDQDYLTNAVGKTEWLFKLNGIENYGVKLGQ
;
A
#
# COMPACT_ATOMS: atom_id res chain seq x y z
N LYS A 1 -9.44 17.73 -28.52
CA LYS A 1 -10.28 16.53 -28.77
C LYS A 1 -11.29 16.27 -27.66
N TYR A 2 -11.03 16.63 -26.39
CA TYR A 2 -12.00 16.46 -25.30
C TYR A 2 -11.99 17.66 -24.33
N PRO A 3 -12.72 18.74 -24.64
CA PRO A 3 -12.61 20.02 -23.92
C PRO A 3 -13.04 19.94 -22.44
N ASN A 4 -13.87 18.97 -22.08
CA ASN A 4 -14.45 18.85 -20.74
C ASN A 4 -13.81 17.76 -19.87
N LEU A 5 -12.81 17.03 -20.35
CA LEU A 5 -12.17 15.96 -19.56
C LEU A 5 -11.26 16.50 -18.44
N ASN A 6 -10.88 17.77 -18.52
CA ASN A 6 -9.99 18.40 -17.56
C ASN A 6 -10.74 19.24 -16.51
N THR A 7 -12.08 19.23 -16.52
CA THR A 7 -12.90 19.94 -15.54
C THR A 7 -13.36 18.99 -14.44
N ASN A 8 -13.36 19.43 -13.18
CA ASN A 8 -13.82 18.64 -12.05
C ASN A 8 -13.13 17.26 -11.92
N VAL A 9 -11.80 17.23 -12.02
CA VAL A 9 -11.03 15.98 -12.00
C VAL A 9 -10.84 15.50 -10.56
N HIS A 10 -11.05 14.20 -10.35
CA HIS A 10 -10.73 13.51 -9.10
C HIS A 10 -9.77 12.37 -9.41
N LEU A 11 -8.69 12.25 -8.62
CA LEU A 11 -7.78 11.11 -8.72
C LEU A 11 -8.12 10.09 -7.64
N VAL A 12 -8.31 8.84 -8.03
CA VAL A 12 -8.63 7.75 -7.10
C VAL A 12 -7.57 6.67 -7.24
N GLY A 13 -6.94 6.31 -6.13
CA GLY A 13 -5.94 5.25 -6.08
C GLY A 13 -6.25 4.25 -4.98
N VAL A 14 -5.94 3.00 -5.24
CA VAL A 14 -6.10 1.86 -4.33
C VAL A 14 -4.74 1.23 -4.01
N SER A 15 -4.54 0.70 -2.80
CA SER A 15 -3.30 -0.02 -2.44
C SER A 15 -2.04 0.82 -2.73
N SER A 16 -1.05 0.28 -3.43
CA SER A 16 0.17 1.00 -3.81
C SER A 16 -0.10 2.21 -4.72
N SER A 17 -1.15 2.20 -5.53
CA SER A 17 -1.47 3.29 -6.46
C SER A 17 -2.01 4.55 -5.77
N ALA A 18 -2.48 4.44 -4.52
CA ALA A 18 -2.91 5.59 -3.73
C ALA A 18 -1.78 6.60 -3.47
N LEU A 19 -0.54 6.13 -3.24
CA LEU A 19 0.62 7.01 -3.16
C LEU A 19 0.88 7.70 -4.51
N VAL A 20 0.72 6.97 -5.61
CA VAL A 20 0.91 7.50 -6.97
C VAL A 20 -0.06 8.64 -7.26
N VAL A 21 -1.34 8.49 -6.91
CA VAL A 21 -2.33 9.57 -7.13
C VAL A 21 -2.07 10.78 -6.24
N ALA A 22 -1.55 10.60 -5.03
CA ALA A 22 -1.16 11.73 -4.19
C ALA A 22 0.03 12.50 -4.80
N ILE A 23 1.06 11.78 -5.27
CA ILE A 23 2.21 12.36 -5.98
C ILE A 23 1.78 13.07 -7.26
N LEU A 24 0.91 12.44 -8.05
CA LEU A 24 0.41 13.02 -9.29
C LEU A 24 -0.43 14.27 -9.02
N GLY A 25 -1.33 14.22 -8.03
CA GLY A 25 -2.14 15.36 -7.64
C GLY A 25 -1.29 16.54 -7.21
N GLU A 26 -0.25 16.31 -6.39
CA GLU A 26 0.68 17.36 -5.99
C GLU A 26 1.37 17.99 -7.21
N ARG A 27 1.82 17.17 -8.17
CA ARG A 27 2.46 17.65 -9.39
C ARG A 27 1.53 18.49 -10.26
N ILE A 28 0.27 18.09 -10.38
CA ILE A 28 -0.76 18.85 -11.10
C ILE A 28 -0.95 20.22 -10.45
N VAL A 29 -1.11 20.28 -9.13
CA VAL A 29 -1.28 21.53 -8.38
C VAL A 29 -0.08 22.47 -8.53
N LYS A 30 1.13 21.92 -8.51
CA LYS A 30 2.37 22.71 -8.62
C LYS A 30 2.73 23.09 -10.06
N SER A 31 2.01 22.58 -11.06
CA SER A 31 2.30 22.84 -12.47
C SER A 31 1.44 24.00 -12.98
N PRO A 32 2.00 25.20 -13.20
CA PRO A 32 1.23 26.33 -13.73
C PRO A 32 0.74 26.11 -15.16
N GLU A 33 1.34 25.17 -15.88
CA GLU A 33 0.95 24.78 -17.25
C GLU A 33 -0.17 23.73 -17.28
N SER A 34 -0.51 23.14 -16.13
CA SER A 34 -1.59 22.16 -16.05
C SER A 34 -2.93 22.84 -16.28
N ASN A 35 -3.61 22.45 -17.35
CA ASN A 35 -5.00 22.83 -17.61
C ASN A 35 -6.02 21.91 -16.90
N VAL A 36 -5.57 21.10 -15.93
CA VAL A 36 -6.40 20.19 -15.16
C VAL A 36 -6.95 20.88 -13.92
N ASP A 37 -8.27 20.99 -13.85
CA ASP A 37 -9.03 21.45 -12.70
C ASP A 37 -9.22 20.30 -11.69
N LEU A 38 -8.16 20.01 -10.94
CA LEU A 38 -8.15 18.98 -9.91
C LEU A 38 -8.97 19.43 -8.68
N LYS A 39 -9.95 18.62 -8.28
CA LYS A 39 -10.83 18.89 -7.13
C LYS A 39 -10.46 18.11 -5.87
N GLY A 40 -9.79 16.98 -6.03
CA GLY A 40 -9.36 16.20 -4.88
C GLY A 40 -8.77 14.84 -5.24
N VAL A 41 -8.29 14.18 -4.20
CA VAL A 41 -7.68 12.86 -4.27
C VAL A 41 -8.39 11.93 -3.29
N MET A 42 -8.70 10.71 -3.74
CA MET A 42 -9.16 9.63 -2.88
C MET A 42 -8.09 8.54 -2.81
N MET A 43 -7.77 8.12 -1.59
CA MET A 43 -6.77 7.12 -1.27
C MET A 43 -7.46 5.99 -0.52
N TYR A 44 -7.63 4.85 -1.18
CA TYR A 44 -8.34 3.69 -0.62
C TYR A 44 -7.38 2.56 -0.28
N SER A 45 -7.44 2.07 0.97
CA SER A 45 -6.68 0.91 1.45
C SER A 45 -5.23 0.96 0.99
N ASP A 46 -4.51 1.99 1.39
CA ASP A 46 -3.26 2.46 0.78
C ASP A 46 -2.01 2.30 1.64
N VAL A 47 -0.86 2.17 0.97
CA VAL A 47 0.47 2.11 1.61
C VAL A 47 1.18 3.47 1.48
N VAL A 48 0.93 4.38 2.42
CA VAL A 48 1.53 5.75 2.42
C VAL A 48 2.37 6.06 3.65
N GLY A 49 2.43 5.13 4.60
CA GLY A 49 3.31 5.18 5.75
C GLY A 49 3.76 3.77 6.06
N PRO A 50 4.83 3.25 5.43
CA PRO A 50 5.22 1.85 5.57
C PRO A 50 5.34 1.44 7.04
N SER A 51 6.07 2.22 7.84
CA SER A 51 6.20 2.02 9.29
C SER A 51 4.85 1.96 10.01
N ASP A 52 3.97 2.90 9.70
CA ASP A 52 2.64 2.99 10.32
C ASP A 52 1.78 1.77 9.95
N MET A 53 1.85 1.32 8.70
CA MET A 53 1.14 0.11 8.26
C MET A 53 1.63 -1.13 9.02
N TYR A 54 2.95 -1.31 9.18
CA TYR A 54 3.49 -2.43 9.94
C TYR A 54 3.10 -2.39 11.42
N TYR A 55 3.12 -1.21 12.03
CA TYR A 55 2.65 -1.04 13.40
C TYR A 55 1.17 -1.43 13.50
N GLY A 56 0.36 -1.00 12.54
CA GLY A 56 -1.04 -1.40 12.43
C GLY A 56 -1.23 -2.92 12.30
N CYS A 57 -0.40 -3.61 11.51
CA CYS A 57 -0.43 -5.07 11.43
C CYS A 57 -0.14 -5.72 12.79
N PHE A 58 0.90 -5.24 13.48
CA PHE A 58 1.25 -5.70 14.83
C PHE A 58 0.08 -5.50 15.81
N GLU A 59 -0.51 -4.31 15.84
CA GLU A 59 -1.64 -3.99 16.71
C GLU A 59 -2.87 -4.84 16.40
N MET A 60 -3.21 -5.04 15.12
CA MET A 60 -4.30 -5.92 14.75
C MET A 60 -4.05 -7.37 15.17
N ALA A 61 -2.83 -7.89 14.92
CA ALA A 61 -2.47 -9.25 15.31
C ALA A 61 -2.58 -9.45 16.82
N LYS A 62 -2.11 -8.46 17.60
CA LYS A 62 -2.22 -8.46 19.05
C LYS A 62 -3.68 -8.40 19.52
N ARG A 63 -4.46 -7.43 19.05
CA ARG A 63 -5.85 -7.21 19.48
C ARG A 63 -6.78 -8.38 19.14
N ARG A 64 -6.51 -9.07 18.03
CA ARG A 64 -7.30 -10.22 17.56
C ARG A 64 -6.70 -11.57 18.00
N ASN A 65 -5.63 -11.57 18.81
CA ASN A 65 -4.94 -12.78 19.25
C ASN A 65 -4.52 -13.71 18.09
N LEU A 66 -4.06 -13.14 16.97
CA LEU A 66 -3.69 -13.91 15.77
C LEU A 66 -2.37 -14.63 15.90
N LEU A 67 -1.50 -14.18 16.82
CA LEU A 67 -0.14 -14.69 16.98
C LEU A 67 0.20 -14.87 18.46
N PRO A 68 1.02 -15.86 18.82
CA PRO A 68 1.57 -15.99 20.17
C PRO A 68 2.41 -14.78 20.58
N GLN A 69 2.48 -14.48 21.88
CA GLN A 69 3.21 -13.32 22.40
C GLN A 69 4.69 -13.29 21.97
N ALA A 70 5.37 -14.43 21.96
CA ALA A 70 6.78 -14.49 21.54
C ALA A 70 6.99 -14.08 20.06
N GLU A 71 6.00 -14.31 19.19
CA GLU A 71 6.04 -13.85 17.81
C GLU A 71 5.74 -12.36 17.71
N LEU A 72 4.78 -11.86 18.49
CA LEU A 72 4.49 -10.42 18.61
C LEU A 72 5.72 -9.63 19.08
N ASP A 73 6.45 -10.14 20.07
CA ASP A 73 7.68 -9.51 20.58
C ASP A 73 8.78 -9.45 19.50
N THR A 74 8.87 -10.50 18.69
CA THR A 74 9.80 -10.55 17.54
C THR A 74 9.42 -9.51 16.48
N ILE A 75 8.13 -9.44 16.13
CA ILE A 75 7.60 -8.45 15.17
C ILE A 75 7.88 -7.03 15.67
N LEU A 76 7.65 -6.75 16.95
CA LEU A 76 7.88 -5.43 17.54
C LEU A 76 9.37 -5.04 17.50
N SER A 77 10.28 -6.00 17.76
CA SER A 77 11.71 -5.77 17.63
C SER A 77 12.13 -5.42 16.20
N ASP A 78 11.59 -6.14 15.21
CA ASP A 78 11.89 -5.90 13.80
C ASP A 78 11.22 -4.62 13.27
N LEU A 79 10.07 -4.24 13.80
CA LEU A 79 9.40 -2.97 13.51
C LEU A 79 10.30 -1.77 13.80
N ARG A 80 10.98 -1.76 14.96
CA ARG A 80 11.89 -0.66 15.33
C ARG A 80 13.04 -0.50 14.34
N LYS A 81 13.66 -1.62 13.93
CA LYS A 81 14.71 -1.62 12.90
C LYS A 81 14.16 -1.14 11.54
N CYS A 82 12.95 -1.57 11.20
CA CYS A 82 12.27 -1.13 9.98
C CYS A 82 12.04 0.40 10.00
N GLU A 83 11.57 0.95 11.12
CA GLU A 83 11.39 2.40 11.29
C GLU A 83 12.68 3.19 11.08
N GLU A 84 13.79 2.78 11.67
CA GLU A 84 15.09 3.42 11.49
C GLU A 84 15.51 3.43 10.01
N GLU A 85 15.34 2.31 9.32
CA GLU A 85 15.66 2.19 7.90
C GLU A 85 14.70 2.99 7.00
N VAL A 86 13.39 3.04 7.32
CA VAL A 86 12.43 3.93 6.64
C VAL A 86 12.86 5.39 6.84
N GLN A 87 13.19 5.80 8.06
CA GLN A 87 13.63 7.16 8.36
C GLN A 87 14.88 7.51 7.57
N LYS A 88 15.88 6.62 7.54
CA LYS A 88 17.09 6.78 6.75
C LYS A 88 16.81 6.88 5.26
N CYS A 89 15.89 6.07 4.73
CA CYS A 89 15.45 6.12 3.34
C CYS A 89 14.82 7.48 3.00
N ASN A 90 14.02 8.04 3.91
CA ASN A 90 13.29 9.29 3.71
C ASN A 90 14.08 10.55 4.13
N SER A 91 15.26 10.38 4.74
CA SER A 91 16.10 11.49 5.26
C SER A 91 16.52 12.52 4.21
N LYS A 92 16.59 12.12 2.93
CA LYS A 92 16.99 12.99 1.83
C LYS A 92 15.84 13.83 1.25
N GLY A 93 14.62 13.63 1.76
CA GLY A 93 13.40 14.26 1.28
C GLY A 93 12.64 13.40 0.24
N PRO A 94 11.38 13.77 -0.04
CA PRO A 94 10.50 13.08 -0.97
C PRO A 94 11.10 13.04 -2.39
N GLY A 95 10.99 11.89 -3.07
CA GLY A 95 11.36 11.74 -4.49
C GLY A 95 12.86 11.61 -4.81
N LYS A 96 13.79 11.76 -3.86
CA LYS A 96 15.22 11.47 -4.09
C LYS A 96 15.48 9.98 -3.93
N PRO A 97 16.09 9.28 -4.92
CA PRO A 97 16.16 7.82 -4.96
C PRO A 97 16.66 7.24 -3.63
N PRO A 98 16.04 6.13 -3.17
CA PRO A 98 16.42 5.52 -1.91
C PRO A 98 17.89 5.07 -2.01
N LEU A 99 18.59 5.02 -0.88
CA LEU A 99 19.92 4.42 -0.87
C LEU A 99 19.80 2.97 -1.40
N PRO A 100 20.68 2.53 -2.33
CA PRO A 100 20.49 1.31 -3.13
C PRO A 100 20.44 -0.01 -2.35
N ARG A 101 20.53 0.02 -1.02
CA ARG A 101 20.56 -1.16 -0.15
C ARG A 101 19.36 -1.29 0.81
N ILE A 102 18.50 -0.28 0.91
CA ILE A 102 17.35 -0.33 1.82
C ILE A 102 16.15 -0.90 1.06
N LEU A 103 16.25 -2.17 0.67
CA LEU A 103 15.06 -2.97 0.43
C LEU A 103 14.51 -3.28 1.81
N ILE A 104 13.61 -2.44 2.29
CA ILE A 104 12.70 -2.84 3.36
C ILE A 104 11.87 -3.93 2.74
N ALA A 105 12.35 -5.15 2.89
CA ALA A 105 11.51 -6.30 2.72
C ALA A 105 10.39 -6.10 3.73
N MET A 106 9.20 -5.75 3.24
CA MET A 106 8.02 -6.43 3.78
C MET A 106 8.45 -7.90 3.94
N PRO A 107 8.11 -8.58 5.04
CA PRO A 107 8.51 -9.97 5.26
C PRO A 107 8.13 -10.93 4.10
N TRP A 108 7.44 -10.40 3.09
CA TRP A 108 7.24 -10.80 1.70
C TRP A 108 8.46 -10.95 0.76
N LYS A 109 9.67 -11.31 1.21
CA LYS A 109 10.59 -11.94 0.24
C LYS A 109 10.15 -13.39 0.00
N PRO A 110 9.84 -13.80 -1.24
CA PRO A 110 9.70 -15.21 -1.56
C PRO A 110 11.01 -15.88 -1.20
N ALA A 111 10.92 -16.94 -0.41
CA ALA A 111 12.05 -17.72 0.04
C ALA A 111 12.82 -18.31 -1.16
N ARG A 112 13.80 -17.57 -1.71
CA ARG A 112 14.73 -18.19 -2.66
C ARG A 112 16.22 -17.93 -2.49
N ARG A 113 16.72 -17.01 -1.66
CA ARG A 113 18.20 -16.98 -1.42
C ARG A 113 18.81 -16.19 -0.25
N ARG A 114 18.06 -15.60 0.69
CA ARG A 114 18.67 -15.11 1.94
C ARG A 114 17.86 -15.57 3.15
N ARG A 115 18.52 -16.35 4.01
CA ARG A 115 18.01 -16.91 5.25
C ARG A 115 17.63 -15.77 6.20
N PHE A 116 16.35 -15.42 6.26
CA PHE A 116 15.76 -14.71 7.40
C PHE A 116 15.01 -15.71 8.28
N VAL A 117 15.24 -15.60 9.59
CA VAL A 117 14.97 -16.60 10.63
C VAL A 117 13.46 -16.82 10.87
N LEU A 118 12.58 -15.90 10.47
CA LEU A 118 11.12 -16.11 10.53
C LEU A 118 10.67 -17.34 9.72
N SER A 119 11.27 -17.58 8.54
CA SER A 119 10.84 -18.66 7.64
C SER A 119 11.25 -20.08 8.06
N ARG A 120 12.14 -20.23 9.05
CA ARG A 120 12.56 -21.54 9.60
C ARG A 120 11.67 -22.00 10.75
N LYS A 121 11.18 -21.10 11.62
CA LYS A 121 10.25 -21.47 12.70
C LYS A 121 8.81 -21.69 12.19
N LEU A 122 8.43 -21.03 11.08
CA LEU A 122 7.19 -21.30 10.34
C LEU A 122 7.14 -22.66 9.62
N LYS A 123 8.21 -23.47 9.67
CA LYS A 123 8.18 -24.85 9.14
C LYS A 123 7.71 -25.88 10.17
N SER A 124 7.70 -25.53 11.46
CA SER A 124 7.38 -26.45 12.55
C SER A 124 6.14 -26.05 13.34
N ALA A 125 5.44 -24.99 12.94
CA ALA A 125 4.21 -24.56 13.57
C ALA A 125 3.04 -24.86 12.64
N THR A 126 1.93 -25.26 13.27
CA THR A 126 0.64 -25.78 12.80
C THR A 126 0.22 -25.50 11.34
N PRO A 127 -0.68 -26.34 10.76
CA PRO A 127 -1.27 -26.12 9.43
C PRO A 127 -1.74 -24.68 9.14
N GLU A 128 -2.11 -23.94 10.18
CA GLU A 128 -2.53 -22.53 10.19
C GLU A 128 -1.46 -21.57 9.62
N LEU A 129 -0.17 -21.78 9.92
CA LEU A 129 0.92 -20.90 9.49
C LEU A 129 1.42 -21.23 8.07
N ALA A 130 1.21 -22.47 7.61
CA ALA A 130 1.46 -22.87 6.23
C ALA A 130 0.46 -22.21 5.25
N SER A 131 -0.77 -22.00 5.69
CA SER A 131 -1.83 -21.29 4.95
C SER A 131 -1.47 -19.82 4.68
N LEU A 132 -1.05 -19.09 5.72
CA LEU A 132 -0.59 -17.70 5.60
C LEU A 132 0.57 -17.55 4.60
N ARG A 133 1.47 -18.54 4.53
CA ARG A 133 2.60 -18.56 3.60
C ARG A 133 2.17 -18.81 2.15
N SER A 134 1.16 -19.65 1.91
CA SER A 134 0.62 -19.91 0.57
C SER A 134 -0.11 -18.68 0.01
N SER A 135 -0.94 -18.05 0.84
CA SER A 135 -1.67 -16.82 0.52
C SER A 135 -0.72 -15.64 0.19
N ALA A 136 0.39 -15.52 0.94
CA ALA A 136 1.42 -14.51 0.70
C ALA A 136 2.29 -14.77 -0.56
N LEU A 137 2.36 -16.01 -1.06
CA LEU A 137 3.12 -16.33 -2.29
C LEU A 137 2.30 -16.10 -3.56
N HIS A 138 0.96 -16.05 -3.47
CA HIS A 138 0.05 -15.96 -4.61
C HIS A 138 -0.66 -14.61 -4.74
N GLY A 139 -0.20 -13.57 -4.02
CA GLY A 139 -0.84 -12.25 -4.09
C GLY A 139 -2.27 -12.23 -3.54
N VAL A 140 -2.63 -13.19 -2.67
CA VAL A 140 -3.92 -13.17 -1.99
C VAL A 140 -3.87 -12.03 -0.99
N SER A 141 -4.63 -10.98 -1.28
CA SER A 141 -4.98 -9.93 -0.32
C SER A 141 -5.38 -10.61 1.00
N MET A 142 -4.63 -10.39 2.08
CA MET A 142 -4.99 -10.87 3.42
C MET A 142 -6.12 -10.00 3.97
N LEU A 143 -7.27 -10.11 3.30
CA LEU A 143 -8.55 -9.66 3.81
C LEU A 143 -8.99 -10.72 4.83
N PHE A 144 -8.81 -10.43 6.12
CA PHE A 144 -9.46 -11.21 7.17
C PHE A 144 -10.93 -10.77 7.24
N ARG A 145 -11.70 -11.04 6.18
CA ARG A 145 -13.17 -10.81 6.12
C ARG A 145 -13.93 -11.88 6.90
N VAL A 146 -13.45 -12.20 8.09
CA VAL A 146 -13.86 -13.37 8.84
C VAL A 146 -14.07 -12.95 10.29
N SER A 147 -15.10 -13.49 10.91
CA SER A 147 -15.42 -13.19 12.30
C SER A 147 -14.23 -13.56 13.21
N PRO A 148 -14.10 -12.92 14.39
CA PRO A 148 -13.10 -13.32 15.37
C PRO A 148 -13.13 -14.84 15.61
N GLY A 149 -11.99 -15.51 15.47
CA GLY A 149 -11.84 -16.97 15.53
C GLY A 149 -11.90 -17.70 14.18
N GLN A 150 -12.19 -17.02 13.07
CA GLN A 150 -12.22 -17.57 11.71
C GLN A 150 -11.09 -17.03 10.81
N GLU A 151 -10.06 -16.41 11.38
CA GLU A 151 -8.96 -15.73 10.68
C GLU A 151 -8.13 -16.64 9.76
N TYR A 152 -8.32 -17.95 9.88
CA TYR A 152 -7.72 -18.98 9.03
C TYR A 152 -8.48 -19.21 7.71
N GLN A 153 -9.71 -18.69 7.56
CA GLN A 153 -10.46 -18.76 6.31
C GLN A 153 -9.97 -17.68 5.35
N HIS A 154 -9.34 -18.12 4.25
CA HIS A 154 -8.90 -17.22 3.19
C HIS A 154 -9.93 -17.22 2.06
N PHE A 155 -10.44 -16.03 1.74
CA PHE A 155 -11.20 -15.84 0.52
C PHE A 155 -10.23 -15.49 -0.61
N ALA A 156 -10.07 -16.41 -1.56
CA ALA A 156 -9.37 -16.08 -2.79
C ALA A 156 -10.21 -15.08 -3.57
N PHE A 157 -9.67 -13.88 -3.82
CA PHE A 157 -10.25 -12.99 -4.82
C PHE A 157 -10.20 -13.71 -6.17
N GLN A 158 -11.35 -13.94 -6.77
CA GLN A 158 -11.46 -14.46 -8.12
C GLN A 158 -11.71 -13.27 -9.05
N PRO A 159 -10.67 -12.68 -9.68
CA PRO A 159 -10.81 -11.50 -10.56
C PRO A 159 -11.63 -11.76 -11.83
N GLY A 160 -12.26 -12.93 -11.97
CA GLY A 160 -12.78 -13.42 -13.23
C GLY A 160 -11.66 -13.75 -14.23
N ARG A 161 -12.06 -14.08 -15.46
CA ARG A 161 -11.14 -14.35 -16.58
C ARG A 161 -10.97 -13.13 -17.48
N ALA A 162 -10.60 -12.00 -16.88
CA ALA A 162 -10.36 -10.76 -17.62
C ALA A 162 -9.26 -10.93 -18.68
N ASP A 163 -8.23 -11.72 -18.36
CA ASP A 163 -7.16 -12.13 -19.27
C ASP A 163 -7.69 -12.80 -20.54
N GLY A 164 -8.62 -13.75 -20.39
CA GLY A 164 -9.20 -14.47 -21.53
C GLY A 164 -10.01 -13.54 -22.44
N PHE A 165 -10.79 -12.62 -21.86
CA PHE A 165 -11.60 -11.67 -22.60
C PHE A 165 -10.76 -10.60 -23.32
N LEU A 166 -9.84 -9.95 -22.60
CA LEU A 166 -9.01 -8.85 -23.10
C LEU A 166 -8.00 -9.29 -24.18
N ASN A 167 -7.69 -10.59 -24.24
CA ASN A 167 -6.80 -11.17 -25.24
C ASN A 167 -7.53 -11.76 -26.46
N THR A 168 -8.85 -11.59 -26.57
CA THR A 168 -9.56 -11.97 -27.81
C THR A 168 -9.20 -11.00 -28.94
N GLN A 169 -9.09 -11.51 -30.17
CA GLN A 169 -8.75 -10.69 -31.34
C GLN A 169 -9.76 -9.56 -31.58
N ALA A 170 -11.05 -9.82 -31.35
CA ALA A 170 -12.10 -8.81 -31.48
C ALA A 170 -11.87 -7.65 -30.51
N VAL A 171 -11.67 -7.94 -29.22
CA VAL A 171 -11.44 -6.90 -28.20
C VAL A 171 -10.15 -6.14 -28.46
N GLN A 172 -9.06 -6.83 -28.82
CA GLN A 172 -7.80 -6.18 -29.15
C GLN A 172 -7.92 -5.24 -30.37
N LYS A 173 -8.63 -5.68 -31.42
CA LYS A 173 -8.90 -4.87 -32.60
C LYS A 173 -9.73 -3.63 -32.25
N ASP A 174 -10.78 -3.79 -31.46
CA ASP A 174 -11.67 -2.69 -31.06
C ASP A 174 -10.96 -1.66 -30.17
N LEU A 175 -10.05 -2.11 -29.30
CA LEU A 175 -9.21 -1.24 -28.47
C LEU A 175 -7.98 -0.68 -29.22
N GLY A 176 -7.72 -1.14 -30.44
CA GLY A 176 -6.56 -0.72 -31.24
C GLY A 176 -5.22 -1.15 -30.65
N VAL A 177 -5.18 -2.29 -29.94
CA VAL A 177 -3.97 -2.85 -29.33
C VAL A 177 -3.64 -4.20 -29.95
N SER A 178 -2.36 -4.59 -29.92
CA SER A 178 -1.90 -5.88 -30.46
C SER A 178 -1.04 -6.69 -29.49
N LYS A 179 -0.72 -6.12 -28.32
CA LYS A 179 0.08 -6.81 -27.30
C LYS A 179 -0.80 -7.69 -26.44
N HIS A 180 -0.26 -8.84 -26.04
CA HIS A 180 -0.87 -9.68 -25.03
C HIS A 180 -1.03 -8.89 -23.73
N TRP A 181 -2.25 -8.88 -23.20
CA TRP A 181 -2.56 -8.27 -21.92
C TRP A 181 -2.26 -9.26 -20.80
N GLU A 182 -1.58 -8.76 -19.78
CA GLU A 182 -1.30 -9.48 -18.54
C GLU A 182 -1.81 -8.63 -17.36
N PRO A 183 -2.36 -9.24 -16.30
CA PRO A 183 -2.88 -8.51 -15.15
C PRO A 183 -1.80 -7.79 -14.33
N SER A 184 -0.54 -8.20 -14.48
CA SER A 184 0.60 -7.65 -13.74
C SER A 184 1.88 -7.78 -14.53
N ASN A 185 2.79 -6.83 -14.35
CA ASN A 185 4.13 -6.88 -14.94
C ASN A 185 5.19 -6.91 -13.85
N ASP A 186 5.87 -8.05 -13.69
CA ASP A 186 6.88 -8.26 -12.65
C ASP A 186 8.09 -7.34 -12.77
N GLN A 187 8.48 -6.97 -13.99
CA GLN A 187 9.61 -6.07 -14.21
C GLN A 187 9.29 -4.66 -13.70
N VAL A 188 8.08 -4.18 -14.01
CA VAL A 188 7.57 -2.90 -13.48
C VAL A 188 7.47 -2.96 -11.96
N PHE A 189 6.94 -4.05 -11.41
CA PHE A 189 6.85 -4.23 -9.96
C PHE A 189 8.23 -4.19 -9.30
N GLN A 190 9.22 -4.92 -9.82
CA GLN A 190 10.58 -4.94 -9.29
C GLN A 190 11.26 -3.56 -9.40
N ALA A 191 11.06 -2.86 -10.51
CA ALA A 191 11.60 -1.52 -10.70
C ALA A 191 10.96 -0.52 -9.72
N TYR A 192 9.67 -0.67 -9.44
CA TYR A 192 8.91 0.17 -8.52
C TYR A 192 9.16 -0.15 -7.05
N ASN A 193 9.53 -1.38 -6.72
CA ASN A 193 9.65 -1.87 -5.33
C ASN A 193 10.63 -1.04 -4.47
N LYS A 194 11.61 -0.36 -5.06
CA LYS A 194 12.49 0.54 -4.31
C LYS A 194 11.77 1.81 -3.80
N TYR A 195 10.65 2.19 -4.41
CA TYR A 195 9.88 3.39 -4.06
C TYR A 195 8.74 3.11 -3.07
N ILE A 196 8.45 1.86 -2.72
CA ILE A 196 7.34 1.58 -1.78
C ILE A 196 7.63 2.06 -0.35
N SER A 197 8.90 2.35 -0.04
CA SER A 197 9.34 2.82 1.28
C SER A 197 9.22 4.33 1.46
N TYR A 198 8.76 5.08 0.45
CA TYR A 198 8.55 6.52 0.59
C TYR A 198 7.34 6.82 1.48
N LYS A 199 7.52 7.80 2.36
CA LYS A 199 6.41 8.37 3.14
C LYS A 199 5.57 9.28 2.26
N GLY A 200 4.29 8.98 2.15
CA GLY A 200 3.29 9.80 1.46
C GLY A 200 2.85 11.06 2.22
N ILE A 201 3.24 11.21 3.50
CA ILE A 201 2.87 12.35 4.36
C ILE A 201 3.10 13.68 3.64
N TYR A 202 4.28 13.86 3.06
CA TYR A 202 4.62 15.10 2.37
C TYR A 202 3.64 15.41 1.24
N HIS A 203 3.41 14.45 0.33
CA HIS A 203 2.53 14.66 -0.82
C HIS A 203 1.10 14.97 -0.40
N THR A 204 0.58 14.25 0.60
CA THR A 204 -0.76 14.50 1.14
C THR A 204 -0.87 15.87 1.83
N THR A 205 0.12 16.25 2.65
CA THR A 205 0.18 17.59 3.25
C THR A 205 0.13 18.68 2.17
N GLN A 206 0.92 18.55 1.10
CA GLN A 206 0.95 19.56 0.03
C GLN A 206 -0.40 19.70 -0.68
N LEU A 207 -1.15 18.62 -0.86
CA LEU A 207 -2.51 18.67 -1.39
C LEU A 207 -3.45 19.46 -0.45
N LEU A 208 -3.41 19.17 0.85
CA LEU A 208 -4.23 19.84 1.86
C LEU A 208 -3.88 21.33 2.00
N ASP A 209 -2.59 21.66 2.00
CA ASP A 209 -2.09 23.04 2.05
C ASP A 209 -2.56 23.87 0.85
N SER A 210 -2.71 23.21 -0.30
CA SER A 210 -3.26 23.78 -1.53
C SER A 210 -4.79 23.82 -1.54
N LYS A 211 -5.43 23.57 -0.40
CA LYS A 211 -6.88 23.57 -0.19
C LYS A 211 -7.64 22.53 -1.03
N LEU A 212 -6.98 21.45 -1.46
CA LEU A 212 -7.64 20.31 -2.08
C LEU A 212 -8.26 19.37 -1.04
N LYS A 213 -9.35 18.73 -1.45
CA LYS A 213 -9.99 17.68 -0.67
C LYS A 213 -9.21 16.38 -0.79
N VAL A 214 -8.85 15.79 0.33
CA VAL A 214 -8.27 14.44 0.39
C VAL A 214 -9.22 13.54 1.17
N LEU A 215 -9.67 12.45 0.54
CA LEU A 215 -10.50 11.43 1.17
C LEU A 215 -9.67 10.16 1.35
N VAL A 216 -9.57 9.69 2.59
CA VAL A 216 -8.86 8.45 2.93
C VAL A 216 -9.88 7.44 3.43
N VAL A 217 -9.92 6.25 2.84
CA VAL A 217 -10.89 5.21 3.16
C VAL A 217 -10.19 3.88 3.30
N ASN A 218 -10.38 3.19 4.41
CA ASN A 218 -9.80 1.86 4.65
C ASN A 218 -10.88 0.89 5.12
N GLY A 219 -10.80 -0.35 4.62
CA GLY A 219 -11.53 -1.45 5.24
C GLY A 219 -10.93 -1.78 6.60
N ASP A 220 -11.77 -1.90 7.62
CA ASP A 220 -11.39 -2.28 8.98
C ASP A 220 -10.90 -3.75 9.09
N GLN A 221 -11.18 -4.56 8.07
CA GLN A 221 -10.76 -5.96 7.94
C GLN A 221 -9.55 -6.18 7.02
N ASP A 222 -9.03 -5.14 6.39
CA ASP A 222 -7.77 -5.24 5.64
C ASP A 222 -6.61 -5.29 6.64
N TYR A 223 -5.79 -6.33 6.57
CA TYR A 223 -4.62 -6.44 7.44
C TYR A 223 -3.40 -5.70 6.91
N LEU A 224 -3.18 -5.76 5.59
CA LEU A 224 -1.97 -5.24 4.96
C LEU A 224 -2.01 -3.72 4.86
N THR A 225 -3.15 -3.20 4.45
CA THR A 225 -3.43 -1.77 4.35
C THR A 225 -4.48 -1.38 5.36
N ASN A 226 -4.16 -1.70 6.62
CA ASN A 226 -5.11 -1.65 7.71
C ASN A 226 -5.49 -0.24 8.17
N ALA A 227 -6.69 -0.15 8.72
CA ALA A 227 -7.22 1.10 9.27
C ALA A 227 -6.44 1.60 10.50
N VAL A 228 -5.85 0.72 11.32
CA VAL A 228 -5.10 1.11 12.52
C VAL A 228 -3.87 1.95 12.16
N GLY A 229 -3.00 1.39 11.32
CA GLY A 229 -1.85 2.08 10.78
C GLY A 229 -2.24 3.30 9.96
N LYS A 230 -3.41 3.29 9.30
CA LYS A 230 -3.90 4.47 8.59
C LYS A 230 -4.18 5.62 9.53
N THR A 231 -4.87 5.35 10.62
CA THR A 231 -5.20 6.35 11.63
C THR A 231 -3.93 6.94 12.23
N GLU A 232 -2.95 6.10 12.58
CA GLU A 232 -1.64 6.56 13.06
C GLU A 232 -0.92 7.46 12.06
N TRP A 233 -0.98 7.13 10.77
CA TRP A 233 -0.42 7.96 9.71
C TRP A 233 -1.17 9.30 9.54
N LEU A 234 -2.52 9.29 9.61
CA LEU A 234 -3.35 10.48 9.48
C LEU A 234 -3.05 11.50 10.59
N PHE A 235 -2.85 11.04 11.82
CA PHE A 235 -2.50 11.92 12.94
C PHE A 235 -1.11 12.55 12.84
N LYS A 236 -0.29 12.10 11.88
CA LYS A 236 1.03 12.69 11.59
C LYS A 236 0.97 13.73 10.47
N LEU A 237 -0.18 13.95 9.84
CA LEU A 237 -0.33 14.99 8.82
C LEU A 237 -0.21 16.37 9.46
N ASN A 238 0.83 17.11 9.05
CA ASN A 238 1.13 18.45 9.52
C ASN A 238 1.51 19.32 8.33
N GLY A 239 0.95 20.53 8.24
CA GLY A 239 1.15 21.48 7.14
C GLY A 239 0.91 22.92 7.58
N ILE A 240 0.23 23.73 6.77
CA ILE A 240 -0.20 25.08 7.20
C ILE A 240 -1.15 25.03 8.40
N GLU A 241 -1.79 23.89 8.61
CA GLU A 241 -2.56 23.54 9.79
C GLU A 241 -2.03 22.22 10.37
N ASN A 242 -2.26 22.00 11.66
CA ASN A 242 -2.00 20.71 12.29
C ASN A 242 -3.19 19.76 12.02
N TYR A 243 -3.28 19.27 10.78
CA TYR A 243 -4.41 18.46 10.31
C TYR A 243 -4.63 17.22 11.18
N GLY A 244 -3.55 16.56 11.59
CA GLY A 244 -3.61 15.39 12.47
C GLY A 244 -4.28 15.70 13.81
N VAL A 245 -3.92 16.81 14.46
CA VAL A 245 -4.57 17.23 15.71
C VAL A 245 -6.04 17.56 15.50
N LYS A 246 -6.40 18.24 14.40
CA LYS A 246 -7.79 18.56 14.09
C LYS A 246 -8.68 17.33 13.86
N LEU A 247 -8.11 16.24 13.35
CA LEU A 247 -8.84 14.97 13.16
C LEU A 247 -9.13 14.25 14.50
N GLY A 248 -8.39 14.58 15.57
CA GLY A 248 -8.56 13.98 16.89
C GLY A 248 -9.45 14.78 17.84
N GLN A 249 -9.94 15.96 17.42
CA GLN A 249 -10.87 16.82 18.17
C GLN A 249 -12.31 16.53 17.76
#